data_AF-A0A0K8J512-F1
#
_entry.id   AF-A0A0K8J512-F1
#
_cell.length_a   1.000
_cell.length_b   1.000
_cell.length_c   1.000
_cell.angle_alpha   90.00
_cell.angle_beta   90.00
_cell.angle_gamma   90.00
#
_symmetry.space_group_name_H-M   'P 1'
#
loop_
_entity.id
_entity.type
_entity.pdbx_description
1 polymer ?
#
loop_
_entity_poly.entity_id
_entity_poly.type
_entity_poly.pdbx_seq_one_letter_code
_entity_poly.pdbx_strand_id
1 'polypeptide(L)'
;MKARYPVEAYALAMVIFSQNMRIALITGILILFISTLGLVIDGLVKCNLPKWSRNSSIIILMVSLTFSLFQIVLVAVLGYKINDTASIFHIFLGILIAKHIINKADEIDYNSLLLEGAGAFAMLLIISLIREFMAEGSIYGYKILDFNLKSYGFSQVIMGFLLTGLGLALLNRIFYHKEKEKIKTDSIFVILPVVLLEQPFTIDGIDPSVSMLIIIIIVLILLYSIRKHLVFSRLSKGIKNLPAELVSAGMVYMILSMF
;
A
#
# COMPACT_ATOMS: atom_id res chain seq x y z
N MET A 1 -14.86 9.25 -9.61
CA MET A 1 -15.08 7.80 -9.85
C MET A 1 -14.31 6.94 -8.85
N LYS A 2 -14.79 5.71 -8.57
CA LYS A 2 -14.10 4.72 -7.72
C LYS A 2 -13.17 3.88 -8.60
N ALA A 3 -11.97 3.58 -8.12
CA ALA A 3 -11.03 2.77 -8.87
C ALA A 3 -11.49 1.31 -8.99
N ARG A 4 -11.15 0.65 -10.10
CA ARG A 4 -11.61 -0.71 -10.46
C ARG A 4 -10.75 -1.84 -9.90
N TYR A 5 -9.63 -1.51 -9.24
CA TYR A 5 -8.74 -2.44 -8.55
C TYR A 5 -8.55 -1.99 -7.08
N PRO A 6 -8.04 -2.85 -6.18
CA PRO A 6 -7.84 -2.50 -4.77
C PRO A 6 -6.62 -1.57 -4.59
N VAL A 7 -6.78 -0.30 -4.97
CA VAL A 7 -5.71 0.70 -5.01
C VAL A 7 -5.01 0.85 -3.67
N GLU A 8 -5.78 0.93 -2.58
CA GLU A 8 -5.20 1.12 -1.25
C GLU A 8 -4.35 -0.08 -0.81
N ALA A 9 -4.77 -1.30 -1.15
CA ALA A 9 -4.00 -2.51 -0.84
C ALA A 9 -2.67 -2.54 -1.62
N TYR A 10 -2.72 -2.22 -2.93
CA TYR A 10 -1.50 -2.11 -3.74
C TYR A 10 -0.61 -0.96 -3.27
N ALA A 11 -1.17 0.18 -2.89
CA ALA A 11 -0.41 1.31 -2.37
C ALA A 11 0.31 0.94 -1.06
N LEU A 12 -0.36 0.27 -0.13
CA LEU A 12 0.29 -0.23 1.10
C LEU A 12 1.44 -1.19 0.76
N ALA A 13 1.21 -2.10 -0.19
CA ALA A 13 2.25 -3.01 -0.63
C ALA A 13 3.43 -2.31 -1.32
N MET A 14 3.17 -1.27 -2.11
CA MET A 14 4.22 -0.45 -2.72
C MET A 14 5.04 0.32 -1.68
N VAL A 15 4.44 0.72 -0.55
CA VAL A 15 5.19 1.42 0.51
C VAL A 15 6.05 0.45 1.32
N ILE A 16 5.48 -0.67 1.78
CA ILE A 16 6.12 -1.57 2.74
C ILE A 16 6.85 -2.73 2.05
N PHE A 17 6.15 -3.49 1.21
CA PHE A 17 6.66 -4.75 0.66
C PHE A 17 7.56 -4.60 -0.56
N SER A 18 7.79 -3.38 -1.06
CA SER A 18 8.69 -3.13 -2.20
C SER A 18 10.16 -3.02 -1.81
N GLN A 19 10.54 -3.19 -0.55
CA GLN A 19 11.95 -3.23 -0.14
C GLN A 19 12.73 -4.40 -0.78
N ASN A 20 12.05 -5.53 -1.02
CA ASN A 20 12.64 -6.73 -1.59
C ASN A 20 11.78 -7.23 -2.76
N MET A 21 12.39 -7.39 -3.93
CA MET A 21 11.67 -7.78 -5.16
C MET A 21 11.01 -9.14 -5.05
N ARG A 22 11.61 -10.10 -4.33
CA ARG A 22 11.00 -11.42 -4.14
C ARG A 22 9.70 -11.30 -3.37
N ILE A 23 9.70 -10.57 -2.25
CA ILE A 23 8.51 -10.32 -1.44
C ILE A 23 7.48 -9.52 -2.24
N ALA A 24 7.91 -8.47 -2.94
CA ALA A 24 7.02 -7.65 -3.78
C ALA A 24 6.30 -8.48 -4.86
N LEU A 25 7.01 -9.42 -5.49
CA LEU A 25 6.47 -10.33 -6.50
C LEU A 25 5.34 -11.19 -5.92
N ILE A 26 5.60 -11.84 -4.79
CA ILE A 26 4.64 -12.73 -4.14
C ILE A 26 3.44 -11.94 -3.64
N THR A 27 3.69 -10.81 -2.97
CA THR A 27 2.65 -9.92 -2.44
C THR A 27 1.73 -9.45 -3.55
N GLY A 28 2.28 -9.05 -4.70
CA GLY A 28 1.47 -8.64 -5.85
C GLY A 28 0.59 -9.76 -6.41
N ILE A 29 1.13 -10.97 -6.58
CA ILE A 29 0.36 -12.15 -7.01
C ILE A 29 -0.76 -12.46 -6.02
N LEU A 30 -0.44 -12.45 -4.72
CA LEU A 30 -1.42 -12.73 -3.67
C LEU A 30 -2.53 -11.69 -3.60
N ILE A 31 -2.23 -10.39 -3.70
CA ILE A 31 -3.28 -9.34 -3.74
C ILE A 31 -4.23 -9.58 -4.91
N LEU A 32 -3.71 -9.89 -6.09
CA LEU A 32 -4.52 -10.11 -7.29
C LEU A 32 -5.38 -11.37 -7.16
N PHE A 33 -4.79 -12.47 -6.71
CA PHE A 33 -5.51 -13.73 -6.46
C PHE A 33 -6.59 -13.58 -5.39
N ILE A 34 -6.27 -12.94 -4.27
CA ILE A 34 -7.19 -12.80 -3.14
C ILE A 34 -8.33 -11.83 -3.48
N SER A 35 -8.05 -10.73 -4.17
CA SER A 35 -9.09 -9.78 -4.59
C SER A 35 -10.06 -10.39 -5.60
N THR A 36 -9.56 -11.16 -6.57
CA THR A 36 -10.41 -11.87 -7.53
C THR A 36 -11.26 -12.93 -6.84
N LEU A 37 -10.66 -13.77 -5.99
CA LEU A 37 -11.36 -14.78 -5.20
C LEU A 37 -12.44 -14.14 -4.30
N GLY A 38 -12.10 -13.06 -3.58
CA GLY A 38 -13.04 -12.36 -2.71
C GLY A 38 -14.23 -11.77 -3.46
N LEU A 39 -14.03 -11.29 -4.68
CA LEU A 39 -15.13 -10.82 -5.54
C LEU A 39 -16.05 -11.95 -6.02
N VAL A 40 -15.48 -13.11 -6.36
CA VAL A 40 -16.25 -14.30 -6.73
C VAL A 40 -17.09 -14.77 -5.53
N ILE A 41 -16.51 -14.85 -4.34
CA ILE A 41 -17.25 -15.27 -3.13
C ILE A 41 -18.36 -14.28 -2.79
N ASP A 42 -18.09 -12.96 -2.78
CA ASP A 42 -19.15 -11.97 -2.53
C ASP A 42 -20.27 -12.08 -3.58
N GLY A 43 -19.93 -12.34 -4.85
CA GLY A 43 -20.91 -12.59 -5.90
C GLY A 43 -21.85 -13.76 -5.61
N LEU A 44 -21.30 -14.89 -5.13
CA LEU A 44 -22.08 -16.08 -4.76
C LEU A 44 -22.97 -15.84 -3.54
N VAL A 45 -22.50 -15.04 -2.58
CA VAL A 45 -23.19 -14.79 -1.31
C VAL A 45 -24.20 -13.64 -1.41
N LYS A 46 -24.10 -12.78 -2.43
CA LYS A 46 -24.93 -11.56 -2.62
C LYS A 46 -26.43 -11.83 -2.57
N CYS A 47 -26.90 -13.00 -3.02
CA CYS A 47 -28.31 -13.36 -3.05
C CYS A 47 -28.86 -13.86 -1.70
N ASN A 48 -28.01 -14.35 -0.80
CA ASN A 48 -28.46 -15.13 0.35
C ASN A 48 -28.34 -14.39 1.69
N LEU A 49 -27.65 -13.24 1.75
CA LEU A 49 -27.37 -12.55 3.00
C LEU A 49 -27.76 -11.06 2.98
N PRO A 50 -28.26 -10.52 4.11
CA PRO A 50 -28.45 -9.09 4.27
C PRO A 50 -27.11 -8.35 4.28
N LYS A 51 -27.12 -7.10 3.78
CA LYS A 51 -25.90 -6.29 3.54
C LYS A 51 -24.96 -6.19 4.76
N TRP A 52 -25.51 -6.01 5.96
CA TRP A 52 -24.69 -5.85 7.17
C TRP A 52 -23.93 -7.14 7.54
N SER A 53 -24.62 -8.29 7.55
CA SER A 53 -24.01 -9.59 7.81
C SER A 53 -23.00 -9.97 6.74
N ARG A 54 -23.32 -9.70 5.46
CA ARG A 54 -22.40 -9.93 4.33
C ARG A 54 -21.11 -9.13 4.48
N ASN A 55 -21.20 -7.84 4.79
CA ASN A 55 -20.03 -6.98 4.93
C ASN A 55 -19.10 -7.46 6.05
N SER A 56 -19.64 -7.78 7.23
CA SER A 56 -18.84 -8.31 8.34
C SER A 56 -18.19 -9.65 8.00
N SER A 57 -18.94 -10.55 7.35
CA SER A 57 -18.46 -11.87 6.95
C SER A 57 -17.31 -11.76 5.94
N ILE A 58 -17.41 -10.84 4.97
CA ILE A 58 -16.35 -10.59 4.00
C ILE A 58 -15.10 -10.03 4.67
N ILE A 59 -15.24 -9.09 5.61
CA ILE A 59 -14.07 -8.56 6.33
C ILE A 59 -13.34 -9.70 7.05
N ILE A 60 -14.06 -10.52 7.81
CA ILE A 60 -13.48 -11.65 8.54
C ILE A 60 -12.83 -12.65 7.59
N LEU A 61 -13.54 -13.03 6.52
CA LEU A 61 -13.06 -13.97 5.52
C LEU A 61 -11.78 -13.47 4.86
N MET A 62 -11.78 -12.23 4.36
CA MET A 62 -10.65 -11.67 3.64
C MET A 62 -9.44 -11.49 4.53
N VAL A 63 -9.60 -11.02 5.77
CA VAL A 63 -8.49 -10.89 6.73
C VAL A 63 -7.92 -12.25 7.11
N SER A 64 -8.77 -13.24 7.40
CA SER A 64 -8.33 -14.59 7.73
C SER A 64 -7.59 -15.25 6.56
N LEU A 65 -8.15 -15.13 5.37
CA LEU A 65 -7.60 -15.70 4.14
C LEU A 65 -6.29 -15.02 3.74
N THR A 66 -6.17 -13.69 3.85
CA THR A 66 -4.88 -13.01 3.60
C THR A 66 -3.85 -13.44 4.62
N PHE A 67 -4.15 -13.38 5.91
CA PHE A 67 -3.21 -13.75 6.95
C PHE A 67 -2.69 -15.18 6.76
N SER A 68 -3.61 -16.14 6.55
CA SER A 68 -3.27 -17.55 6.36
C SER A 68 -2.43 -17.79 5.10
N LEU A 69 -2.83 -17.24 3.95
CA LEU A 69 -2.09 -17.45 2.70
C LEU A 69 -0.70 -16.83 2.74
N PHE A 70 -0.56 -15.62 3.29
CA PHE A 70 0.76 -15.00 3.42
C PHE A 70 1.68 -15.80 4.36
N GLN A 71 1.17 -16.34 5.46
CA GLN A 71 1.96 -17.20 6.34
C GLN A 71 2.37 -18.51 5.66
N ILE A 72 1.45 -19.19 4.97
CA ILE A 72 1.75 -20.45 4.28
C ILE A 72 2.80 -20.21 3.18
N VAL A 73 2.60 -19.19 2.34
CA VAL A 73 3.50 -18.94 1.21
C VAL A 73 4.87 -18.47 1.68
N LEU A 74 4.94 -17.51 2.61
CA LEU A 74 6.23 -16.97 3.03
C LEU A 74 7.00 -17.91 3.96
N VAL A 75 6.33 -18.56 4.93
CA VAL A 75 7.01 -19.46 5.88
C VAL A 75 7.19 -20.84 5.29
N ALA A 76 6.12 -21.48 4.81
CA ALA A 76 6.15 -22.89 4.44
C ALA A 76 6.74 -23.14 3.04
N VAL A 77 6.46 -22.27 2.07
CA VAL A 77 6.95 -22.45 0.69
C VAL A 77 8.35 -21.84 0.50
N LEU A 78 8.60 -20.67 1.09
CA LEU A 78 9.80 -19.89 0.82
C LEU A 78 10.81 -19.85 1.98
N GLY A 79 10.44 -20.35 3.16
CA GLY A 79 11.34 -20.42 4.31
C GLY A 79 11.68 -19.06 4.94
N TYR A 80 10.90 -18.00 4.66
CA TYR A 80 11.12 -16.69 5.26
C TYR A 80 10.63 -16.66 6.71
N LYS A 81 11.40 -15.99 7.57
CA LYS A 81 10.94 -15.61 8.91
C LYS A 81 10.12 -14.33 8.79
N ILE A 82 8.86 -14.40 9.21
CA ILE A 82 7.97 -13.24 9.23
C ILE A 82 8.07 -12.60 10.62
N ASN A 83 8.40 -11.31 10.66
CA ASN A 83 8.36 -10.52 11.90
C ASN A 83 6.90 -10.20 12.28
N ASP A 84 6.66 -9.91 13.56
CA ASP A 84 5.33 -9.55 14.05
C ASP A 84 4.75 -8.33 13.33
N THR A 85 5.58 -7.33 13.01
CA THR A 85 5.18 -6.14 12.24
C THR A 85 4.66 -6.49 10.83
N ALA A 86 5.37 -7.36 10.12
CA ALA A 86 4.97 -7.83 8.79
C ALA A 86 3.66 -8.63 8.83
N SER A 87 3.46 -9.43 9.87
CA SER A 87 2.21 -10.17 10.10
C SER A 87 1.02 -9.22 10.30
N ILE A 88 1.20 -8.12 11.04
CA ILE A 88 0.15 -7.11 11.22
C ILE A 88 -0.12 -6.35 9.90
N PHE A 89 0.90 -6.08 9.07
CA PHE A 89 0.68 -5.51 7.74
C PHE A 89 -0.17 -6.42 6.83
N HIS A 90 -0.04 -7.75 6.92
CA HIS A 90 -0.91 -8.67 6.17
C HIS A 90 -2.40 -8.59 6.61
N ILE A 91 -2.65 -8.30 7.89
CA ILE A 91 -4.00 -8.06 8.41
C ILE A 91 -4.57 -6.77 7.79
N PHE A 92 -3.82 -5.67 7.84
CA PHE A 92 -4.24 -4.41 7.22
C PHE A 92 -4.49 -4.55 5.72
N LEU A 93 -3.64 -5.30 5.03
CA LEU A 93 -3.80 -5.61 3.61
C LEU A 93 -5.14 -6.33 3.34
N GLY A 94 -5.52 -7.30 4.18
CA GLY A 94 -6.83 -7.96 4.10
C GLY A 94 -8.02 -7.03 4.34
N ILE A 95 -7.90 -6.11 5.29
CA ILE A 95 -8.92 -5.08 5.53
C ILE A 95 -9.08 -4.17 4.31
N LEU A 96 -7.98 -3.76 3.67
CA LEU A 96 -8.01 -2.91 2.48
C LEU A 96 -8.62 -3.63 1.27
N ILE A 97 -8.30 -4.91 1.08
CA ILE A 97 -8.94 -5.72 0.03
C ILE A 97 -10.44 -5.88 0.31
N ALA A 98 -10.83 -6.15 1.56
CA ALA A 98 -12.24 -6.24 1.96
C ALA A 98 -12.98 -4.91 1.70
N LYS A 99 -12.37 -3.77 2.04
CA LYS A 99 -12.90 -2.43 1.76
C LYS A 99 -13.20 -2.27 0.27
N HIS A 100 -12.30 -2.71 -0.61
CA HIS A 100 -12.50 -2.64 -2.06
C HIS A 100 -13.70 -3.50 -2.50
N ILE A 101 -13.77 -4.76 -2.03
CA ILE A 101 -14.87 -5.69 -2.37
C ILE A 101 -16.22 -5.15 -1.92
N ILE A 102 -16.32 -4.59 -0.72
CA ILE A 102 -17.59 -4.06 -0.17
C ILE A 102 -18.04 -2.80 -0.91
N ASN A 103 -17.09 -1.95 -1.33
CA ASN A 103 -17.38 -0.67 -1.97
C ASN A 103 -17.47 -0.73 -3.50
N LYS A 104 -17.39 -1.93 -4.10
CA LYS A 104 -17.45 -2.13 -5.54
C LYS A 104 -18.75 -1.61 -6.16
N ALA A 105 -18.69 -1.32 -7.46
CA ALA A 105 -19.88 -1.03 -8.27
C ALA A 105 -20.74 -2.30 -8.43
N ASP A 106 -22.03 -2.14 -8.71
CA ASP A 106 -22.96 -3.28 -8.80
C ASP A 106 -22.64 -4.25 -9.95
N GLU A 107 -21.98 -3.77 -11.01
CA GLU A 107 -21.44 -4.58 -12.11
C GLU A 107 -19.94 -4.80 -11.93
N ILE A 108 -19.53 -6.07 -11.94
CA ILE A 108 -18.12 -6.47 -11.77
C ILE A 108 -17.52 -6.69 -13.16
N ASP A 109 -16.65 -5.78 -13.58
CA ASP A 109 -15.83 -5.98 -14.77
C ASP A 109 -14.48 -6.62 -14.38
N TYR A 110 -14.44 -7.95 -14.44
CA TYR A 110 -13.24 -8.73 -14.15
C TYR A 110 -12.07 -8.40 -15.09
N ASN A 111 -12.34 -8.06 -16.36
CA ASN A 111 -11.28 -7.73 -17.31
C ASN A 111 -10.58 -6.43 -16.91
N SER A 112 -11.37 -5.40 -16.55
CA SER A 112 -10.82 -4.14 -16.05
C SER A 112 -10.05 -4.34 -14.75
N LEU A 113 -10.56 -5.15 -13.82
CA LEU A 113 -9.88 -5.44 -12.56
C LEU A 113 -8.54 -6.14 -12.76
N LEU A 114 -8.49 -7.15 -13.63
CA LEU A 114 -7.26 -7.88 -13.94
C LEU A 114 -6.25 -6.98 -14.67
N LEU A 115 -6.71 -6.16 -15.61
CA LEU A 115 -5.84 -5.25 -16.37
C LEU A 115 -5.23 -4.16 -15.47
N GLU A 116 -6.07 -3.43 -14.73
CA GLU A 116 -5.60 -2.37 -13.85
C GLU A 116 -4.82 -2.94 -12.65
N GLY A 117 -5.24 -4.09 -12.13
CA GLY A 117 -4.52 -4.84 -11.09
C GLY A 117 -3.14 -5.31 -11.56
N ALA A 118 -3.02 -5.82 -12.80
CA ALA A 118 -1.73 -6.18 -13.39
C ALA A 118 -0.85 -4.95 -13.60
N GLY A 119 -1.43 -3.81 -13.98
CA GLY A 119 -0.71 -2.53 -14.03
C GLY A 119 -0.15 -2.11 -12.67
N ALA A 120 -0.97 -2.19 -11.62
CA ALA A 120 -0.54 -1.92 -10.24
C ALA A 120 0.54 -2.89 -9.76
N PHE A 121 0.40 -4.17 -10.10
CA PHE A 121 1.41 -5.18 -9.83
C PHE A 121 2.74 -4.89 -10.54
N ALA A 122 2.70 -4.52 -11.82
CA ALA A 122 3.90 -4.14 -12.57
C ALA A 122 4.57 -2.90 -11.94
N MET A 123 3.80 -1.91 -11.51
CA MET A 123 4.33 -0.73 -10.85
C MET A 123 4.99 -1.08 -9.50
N LEU A 124 4.38 -2.00 -8.72
CA LEU A 124 4.97 -2.52 -7.48
C LEU A 124 6.34 -3.16 -7.74
N LEU A 125 6.47 -3.95 -8.79
CA LEU A 125 7.75 -4.56 -9.18
C LEU A 125 8.79 -3.52 -9.62
N ILE A 126 8.38 -2.51 -10.40
CA ILE A 126 9.29 -1.43 -10.84
C ILE A 126 9.81 -0.65 -9.64
N ILE A 127 8.92 -0.26 -8.71
CA ILE A 127 9.32 0.42 -7.47
C ILE A 127 10.28 -0.45 -6.69
N SER A 128 10.00 -1.75 -6.59
CA SER A 128 10.84 -2.67 -5.82
C SER A 128 12.23 -2.86 -6.41
N LEU A 129 12.31 -3.00 -7.74
CA LEU A 129 13.58 -3.06 -8.45
C LEU A 129 14.43 -1.81 -8.19
N ILE A 130 13.83 -0.62 -8.29
CA ILE A 130 14.53 0.64 -8.04
C ILE A 130 15.02 0.69 -6.59
N ARG A 131 14.17 0.34 -5.61
CA ARG A 131 14.52 0.40 -4.18
C ARG A 131 15.61 -0.59 -3.81
N GLU A 132 15.49 -1.85 -4.21
CA GLU A 132 16.46 -2.90 -3.91
C GLU A 132 17.82 -2.59 -4.57
N PHE A 133 17.80 -2.19 -5.85
CA PHE A 133 19.02 -1.85 -6.58
C PHE A 133 19.74 -0.62 -5.99
N MET A 134 19.01 0.43 -5.61
CA MET A 134 19.61 1.64 -5.05
C MET A 134 20.06 1.46 -3.58
N ALA A 135 19.42 0.57 -2.83
CA ALA A 135 19.79 0.29 -1.45
C ALA A 135 21.00 -0.65 -1.34
N GLU A 136 21.00 -1.74 -2.11
CA GLU A 136 21.97 -2.84 -1.94
C GLU A 136 22.82 -3.11 -3.18
N GLY A 137 22.44 -2.58 -4.35
CA GLY A 137 23.02 -2.95 -5.65
C GLY A 137 22.70 -4.38 -6.08
N SER A 138 21.67 -4.96 -5.47
CA SER A 138 21.15 -6.30 -5.77
C SER A 138 19.82 -6.19 -6.52
N ILE A 139 19.52 -7.23 -7.29
CA ILE A 139 18.16 -7.48 -7.79
C ILE A 139 17.84 -8.93 -7.45
N TYR A 140 16.68 -9.14 -6.83
CA TYR A 140 16.21 -10.47 -6.43
C TYR A 140 17.17 -11.18 -5.43
N GLY A 141 17.91 -10.40 -4.64
CA GLY A 141 18.93 -10.87 -3.71
C GLY A 141 20.28 -11.22 -4.36
N TYR A 142 20.41 -11.10 -5.68
CA TYR A 142 21.69 -11.28 -6.36
C TYR A 142 22.39 -9.94 -6.51
N LYS A 143 23.59 -9.79 -5.94
CA LYS A 143 24.40 -8.58 -6.06
C LYS A 143 24.86 -8.44 -7.51
N ILE A 144 24.39 -7.39 -8.19
CA ILE A 144 24.74 -7.12 -9.59
C ILE A 144 25.94 -6.19 -9.64
N LEU A 145 25.88 -5.08 -8.91
CA LEU A 145 26.88 -4.02 -8.98
C LEU A 145 27.19 -3.44 -7.59
N ASP A 146 28.44 -3.06 -7.38
CA ASP A 146 28.90 -2.39 -6.17
C ASP A 146 29.25 -0.94 -6.47
N PHE A 147 28.30 -0.04 -6.18
CA PHE A 147 28.47 1.41 -6.34
C PHE A 147 28.66 2.09 -4.99
N ASN A 148 29.44 3.17 -4.98
CA ASN A 148 29.65 4.00 -3.78
C ASN A 148 28.43 4.85 -3.39
N LEU A 149 27.41 4.96 -4.24
CA LEU A 149 26.22 5.78 -4.02
C LEU A 149 25.03 5.00 -3.42
N LYS A 150 25.24 3.77 -2.97
CA LYS A 150 24.21 2.99 -2.28
C LYS A 150 23.81 3.68 -0.99
N SER A 151 22.51 3.77 -0.74
CA SER A 151 22.00 4.35 0.50
C SER A 151 20.85 3.52 1.05
N TYR A 152 20.97 3.16 2.33
CA TYR A 152 19.90 2.48 3.06
C TYR A 152 18.60 3.31 3.10
N GLY A 153 18.68 4.63 2.88
CA GLY A 153 17.51 5.49 2.73
C GLY A 153 16.54 5.07 1.63
N PHE A 154 16.99 4.35 0.59
CA PHE A 154 16.11 3.80 -0.45
C PHE A 154 15.28 2.59 0.03
N SER A 155 15.76 1.88 1.06
CA SER A 155 15.00 0.82 1.74
C SER A 155 13.99 1.38 2.75
N GLN A 156 14.15 2.63 3.19
CA GLN A 156 13.24 3.23 4.17
C GLN A 156 11.84 3.52 3.61
N VAL A 157 10.87 3.54 4.53
CA VAL A 157 9.45 3.81 4.26
C VAL A 157 9.23 5.17 3.58
N ILE A 158 10.10 6.15 3.86
CA ILE A 158 10.14 7.48 3.21
C ILE A 158 10.12 7.34 1.69
N MET A 159 11.06 6.57 1.13
CA MET A 159 11.17 6.35 -0.31
C MET A 159 10.02 5.50 -0.84
N GLY A 160 9.50 4.58 -0.02
CA GLY A 160 8.27 3.85 -0.31
C GLY A 160 7.09 4.79 -0.57
N PHE A 161 6.84 5.76 0.31
CA PHE A 161 5.77 6.75 0.15
C PHE A 161 5.92 7.63 -1.09
N LEU A 162 7.14 8.15 -1.33
CA LEU A 162 7.41 9.02 -2.48
C LEU A 162 7.23 8.26 -3.81
N LEU A 163 7.83 7.08 -3.93
CA LEU A 163 7.75 6.26 -5.15
C LEU A 163 6.35 5.72 -5.39
N THR A 164 5.61 5.34 -4.33
CA THR A 164 4.21 4.93 -4.44
C THR A 164 3.35 6.08 -4.95
N GLY A 165 3.56 7.30 -4.43
CA GLY A 165 2.82 8.47 -4.88
C GLY A 165 3.04 8.77 -6.37
N LEU A 166 4.29 8.67 -6.83
CA LEU A 166 4.65 8.80 -8.25
C LEU A 166 4.10 7.64 -9.10
N GLY A 167 4.21 6.40 -8.61
CA GLY A 167 3.74 5.21 -9.31
C GLY A 167 2.23 5.22 -9.53
N LEU A 168 1.46 5.59 -8.51
CA LEU A 168 0.02 5.76 -8.63
C LEU A 168 -0.34 6.92 -9.56
N ALA A 169 0.43 8.01 -9.57
CA ALA A 169 0.21 9.10 -10.52
C ALA A 169 0.41 8.62 -11.98
N LEU A 170 1.42 7.78 -12.23
CA LEU A 170 1.65 7.16 -13.54
C LEU A 170 0.52 6.19 -13.93
N LEU A 171 0.07 5.33 -13.01
CA LEU A 171 -1.06 4.42 -13.26
C LEU A 171 -2.35 5.19 -13.55
N ASN A 172 -2.63 6.23 -12.77
CA ASN A 172 -3.77 7.12 -13.01
C ASN A 172 -3.67 7.81 -14.36
N ARG A 173 -2.45 8.14 -14.82
CA ARG A 173 -2.23 8.69 -16.16
C ARG A 173 -2.45 7.65 -17.25
N ILE A 174 -2.12 6.37 -17.06
CA ILE A 174 -2.28 5.33 -18.08
C ILE A 174 -3.76 4.96 -18.25
N PHE A 175 -4.44 4.66 -17.14
CA PHE A 175 -5.79 4.10 -17.17
C PHE A 175 -6.89 5.17 -17.17
N TYR A 176 -6.64 6.32 -16.53
CA TYR A 176 -7.66 7.32 -16.26
C TYR A 176 -7.38 8.69 -16.93
N HIS A 177 -6.54 8.71 -17.97
CA HIS A 177 -6.15 9.94 -18.69
C HIS A 177 -7.34 10.75 -19.23
N LYS A 178 -8.42 10.06 -19.62
CA LYS A 178 -9.59 10.66 -20.28
C LYS A 178 -10.64 11.13 -19.27
N GLU A 179 -10.53 10.74 -18.00
CA GLU A 179 -11.52 11.06 -16.98
C GLU A 179 -11.26 12.46 -16.38
N LYS A 180 -12.31 13.29 -16.32
CA LYS A 180 -12.21 14.67 -15.82
C LYS A 180 -12.26 14.75 -14.28
N GLU A 181 -12.76 13.70 -13.62
CA GLU A 181 -12.93 13.65 -12.17
C GLU A 181 -11.73 13.03 -11.45
N LYS A 182 -11.45 13.54 -10.25
CA LYS A 182 -10.42 13.00 -9.37
C LYS A 182 -10.85 11.59 -8.91
N ILE A 183 -9.96 10.61 -9.05
CA ILE A 183 -10.16 9.30 -8.44
C ILE A 183 -10.11 9.51 -6.91
N LYS A 184 -11.15 9.09 -6.20
CA LYS A 184 -11.17 9.14 -4.75
C LYS A 184 -10.34 7.98 -4.21
N THR A 185 -9.03 8.19 -4.06
CA THR A 185 -8.17 7.31 -3.28
C THR A 185 -8.10 7.87 -1.86
N ASP A 186 -8.55 7.08 -0.89
CA ASP A 186 -8.45 7.47 0.53
C ASP A 186 -7.06 7.08 1.04
N SER A 187 -6.05 7.90 0.75
CA SER A 187 -4.65 7.62 1.08
C SER A 187 -4.42 7.45 2.59
N ILE A 188 -5.29 8.01 3.44
CA ILE A 188 -5.24 7.86 4.89
C ILE A 188 -5.26 6.39 5.32
N PHE A 189 -6.04 5.53 4.66
CA PHE A 189 -6.08 4.11 5.03
C PHE A 189 -4.79 3.36 4.69
N VAL A 190 -3.96 3.92 3.81
CA VAL A 190 -2.63 3.40 3.48
C VAL A 190 -1.60 3.93 4.48
N ILE A 191 -1.70 5.21 4.84
CA ILE A 191 -0.73 5.86 5.73
C ILE A 191 -0.91 5.39 7.18
N LEU A 192 -2.14 5.19 7.64
CA LEU A 192 -2.42 4.84 9.04
C LEU A 192 -1.71 3.55 9.50
N PRO A 193 -1.79 2.40 8.80
CA PRO A 193 -1.04 1.19 9.17
C PRO A 193 0.46 1.44 9.29
N VAL A 194 1.01 2.26 8.41
CA VAL A 194 2.43 2.57 8.36
C VAL A 194 2.83 3.44 9.55
N VAL A 195 2.04 4.45 9.90
CA VAL A 195 2.28 5.30 11.09
C VAL A 195 2.21 4.51 12.39
N LEU A 196 1.32 3.52 12.46
CA LEU A 196 1.17 2.68 13.66
C LEU A 196 2.33 1.70 13.85
N LEU A 197 2.96 1.23 12.77
CA LEU A 197 3.94 0.14 12.85
C LEU A 197 5.37 0.58 12.57
N GLU A 198 5.56 1.60 11.73
CA GLU A 198 6.86 2.12 11.31
C GLU A 198 6.95 3.61 11.72
N GLN A 199 7.56 3.84 12.87
CA GLN A 199 7.72 5.17 13.45
C GLN A 199 8.94 5.88 12.84
N PRO A 200 8.83 7.18 12.50
CA PRO A 200 9.92 7.92 11.85
C PRO A 200 11.12 8.20 12.76
N PHE A 201 10.94 8.24 14.08
CA PHE A 201 11.99 8.47 15.08
C PHE A 201 11.59 7.84 16.41
N THR A 202 12.50 7.82 17.39
CA THR A 202 12.23 7.38 18.77
C THR A 202 12.69 8.47 19.75
N ILE A 203 11.89 8.75 20.78
CA ILE A 203 12.27 9.71 21.83
C ILE A 203 13.00 8.94 22.93
N ASP A 204 14.31 9.16 23.03
CA ASP A 204 15.13 8.61 24.11
C ASP A 204 14.79 9.27 25.46
N GLY A 205 14.69 8.46 26.51
CA GLY A 205 14.43 8.93 27.89
C GLY A 205 12.98 8.86 28.37
N ILE A 206 12.06 8.32 27.57
CA ILE A 206 10.65 8.05 27.94
C ILE A 206 10.35 6.56 27.72
N ASP A 207 9.34 6.02 28.43
CA ASP A 207 8.84 4.67 28.16
C ASP A 207 8.50 4.48 26.66
N PRO A 208 8.92 3.36 26.03
CA PRO A 208 8.72 3.13 24.60
C PRO A 208 7.26 3.23 24.15
N SER A 209 6.32 2.81 25.00
CA SER A 209 4.88 2.81 24.68
C SER A 209 4.33 4.24 24.61
N VAL A 210 4.79 5.10 25.53
CA VAL A 210 4.40 6.50 25.58
C VAL A 210 5.05 7.28 24.44
N SER A 211 6.33 7.01 24.17
CA SER A 211 7.07 7.57 23.02
C SER A 211 6.33 7.27 21.71
N MET A 212 5.97 6.01 21.48
CA MET A 212 5.18 5.55 20.34
C MET A 212 3.86 6.32 20.17
N LEU A 213 3.10 6.46 21.26
CA LEU A 213 1.80 7.14 21.23
C LEU A 213 1.95 8.61 20.83
N ILE A 214 2.93 9.31 21.40
CA ILE A 214 3.23 10.71 21.08
C ILE A 214 3.61 10.87 19.61
N ILE A 215 4.48 10.00 19.09
CA ILE A 215 4.94 10.04 17.69
C ILE A 215 3.76 9.85 16.73
N ILE A 216 2.91 8.86 16.98
CA ILE A 216 1.71 8.60 16.17
C ILE A 216 0.82 9.85 16.13
N ILE A 217 0.57 10.49 17.29
CA ILE A 217 -0.25 11.70 17.38
C ILE A 217 0.38 12.84 16.55
N ILE A 218 1.68 13.09 16.70
CA ILE A 218 2.40 14.15 15.98
C ILE A 218 2.27 13.96 14.46
N VAL A 219 2.54 12.75 13.97
CA VAL A 219 2.47 12.43 12.54
C VAL A 219 1.04 12.64 12.01
N LEU A 220 0.03 12.16 12.75
CA LEU A 220 -1.38 12.32 12.35
C LEU A 220 -1.81 13.80 12.34
N ILE A 221 -1.36 14.61 13.31
CA ILE A 221 -1.66 16.05 13.34
C ILE A 221 -1.04 16.76 12.14
N LEU A 222 0.23 16.47 11.81
CA LEU A 222 0.91 17.06 10.65
C LEU A 222 0.22 16.69 9.35
N LEU A 223 -0.12 15.41 9.17
CA LEU A 223 -0.86 14.94 7.99
C LEU A 223 -2.25 15.59 7.88
N TYR A 224 -2.96 15.73 9.01
CA TYR A 224 -4.26 16.40 9.04
C TYR A 224 -4.14 17.88 8.64
N SER A 225 -3.12 18.58 9.17
CA SER A 225 -2.82 19.97 8.82
C SER A 225 -2.56 20.13 7.33
N ILE A 226 -1.70 19.29 6.77
CA ILE A 226 -1.37 19.28 5.34
C ILE A 226 -2.62 19.02 4.50
N ARG A 227 -3.46 18.06 4.88
CA ARG A 227 -4.71 17.75 4.18
C ARG A 227 -5.68 18.93 4.17
N LYS A 228 -5.76 19.68 5.26
CA LYS A 228 -6.66 20.85 5.39
C LYS A 228 -6.17 22.06 4.57
N HIS A 229 -4.85 22.24 4.46
CA HIS A 229 -4.26 23.42 3.84
C HIS A 229 -3.76 23.22 2.40
N LEU A 230 -3.67 21.97 1.91
CA LEU A 230 -3.33 21.68 0.51
C LEU A 230 -4.45 22.12 -0.44
N VAL A 231 -4.35 23.35 -0.94
CA VAL A 231 -5.19 23.85 -2.04
C VAL A 231 -4.30 24.03 -3.27
N PHE A 232 -4.41 23.11 -4.24
CA PHE A 232 -3.70 23.26 -5.50
C PHE A 232 -4.47 24.19 -6.44
N SER A 233 -3.86 25.34 -6.76
CA SER A 233 -4.49 26.41 -7.54
C SER A 233 -4.47 26.18 -9.06
N ARG A 234 -3.49 25.42 -9.61
CA ARG A 234 -3.45 25.01 -11.04
C ARG A 234 -2.69 23.68 -11.21
N LEU A 235 -3.40 22.56 -11.28
CA LEU A 235 -2.77 21.25 -11.53
C LEU A 235 -2.73 20.93 -13.03
N SER A 236 -1.54 20.61 -13.54
CA SER A 236 -1.41 20.01 -14.88
C SER A 236 -2.13 18.66 -14.91
N LYS A 237 -2.56 18.20 -16.10
CA LYS A 237 -3.30 16.93 -16.25
C LYS A 237 -2.59 15.73 -15.61
N GLY A 238 -1.25 15.73 -15.58
CA GLY A 238 -0.44 14.69 -14.95
C GLY A 238 -0.38 14.73 -13.42
N ILE A 239 -0.48 15.92 -12.81
CA ILE A 239 -0.40 16.10 -11.35
C ILE A 239 -1.80 16.10 -10.72
N LYS A 240 -2.85 16.32 -11.52
CA LYS A 240 -4.25 16.39 -11.05
C LYS A 240 -4.71 15.15 -10.27
N ASN A 241 -4.16 13.97 -10.61
CA ASN A 241 -4.47 12.69 -9.97
C ASN A 241 -3.30 12.12 -9.16
N LEU A 242 -2.31 12.94 -8.80
CA LEU A 242 -1.24 12.53 -7.90
C LEU A 242 -1.80 12.43 -6.48
N PRO A 243 -1.63 11.29 -5.77
CA PRO A 243 -2.01 11.16 -4.37
C PRO A 243 -1.05 11.97 -3.50
N ALA A 244 -1.31 13.28 -3.43
CA ALA A 244 -0.48 14.25 -2.73
C ALA A 244 -0.30 13.88 -1.25
N GLU A 245 -1.31 13.27 -0.62
CA GLU A 245 -1.24 12.81 0.76
C GLU A 245 -0.12 11.77 0.98
N LEU A 246 0.11 10.85 0.04
CA LEU A 246 1.21 9.86 0.15
C LEU A 246 2.58 10.52 0.00
N VAL A 247 2.72 11.41 -0.97
CA VAL A 247 3.97 12.14 -1.20
C VAL A 247 4.30 13.04 0.00
N SER A 248 3.29 13.75 0.51
CA SER A 248 3.41 14.54 1.74
C SER A 248 3.75 13.70 2.96
N ALA A 249 3.19 12.50 3.10
CA ALA A 249 3.57 11.58 4.18
C ALA A 249 5.06 11.21 4.08
N GLY A 250 5.56 10.91 2.89
CA GLY A 250 6.99 10.68 2.67
C GLY A 250 7.86 11.88 3.09
N MET A 251 7.44 13.10 2.75
CA MET A 251 8.14 14.32 3.16
C MET A 251 8.12 14.55 4.68
N VAL A 252 6.97 14.33 5.33
CA VAL A 252 6.84 14.43 6.79
C VAL A 252 7.75 13.42 7.47
N TYR A 253 7.74 12.17 7.02
CA TYR A 253 8.64 11.12 7.53
C TYR A 253 10.11 11.50 7.36
N MET A 254 10.47 12.07 6.20
CA MET A 254 11.84 12.51 5.95
C MET A 254 12.29 13.59 6.93
N ILE A 255 11.45 14.62 7.15
CA ILE A 255 11.75 15.70 8.09
C ILE A 255 11.86 15.17 9.52
N LEU A 256 10.92 14.30 9.93
CA LEU A 256 10.89 13.76 11.29
C LEU A 256 12.04 12.78 11.55
N SER A 257 12.51 12.04 10.53
CA SER A 257 13.63 11.11 10.67
C SER A 257 15.01 11.76 10.87
N MET A 258 15.09 13.09 10.75
CA MET A 258 16.31 13.84 11.01
C MET A 258 16.50 14.20 12.49
N PHE A 259 15.50 13.93 13.33
CA PHE A 259 15.49 14.20 14.77
C PHE A 259 15.58 12.90 15.55
#